data_AF-A0A382PGD4-F1
#
_entry.id   AF-A0A382PGD4-F1
#
_cell.length_a   1.000
_cell.length_b   1.000
_cell.length_c   1.000
_cell.angle_alpha   90.00
_cell.angle_beta   90.00
_cell.angle_gamma   90.00
#
_symmetry.space_group_name_H-M   'P 1'
#
loop_
_entity.id
_entity.type
_entity.pdbx_description
1 polymer ?
#
loop_
_entity_poly.entity_id
_entity_poly.type
_entity_poly.pdbx_seq_one_letter_code
_entity_poly.pdbx_strand_id
1 'polypeptide(L)'
;MDPVDRITNNFIRSLSKSSVYQYPFRHWVLANSLPLEVLESIIRISVEAPSTEALVGTQRSEFEGRFFFSPNNRSVFRVCDDVARAFQSLKVIQAVEACADIELTNTQLRIEYTQDCDGYFLEPHTDTIDPKRFTLVVTLPRVPHLEAMGTDLYDTDHTYVSTQPKTISGGLAFVPDTQTWHGFEKKQIEGIRRSLIVNYVGEGWPQTIDLSFPELMVGHST
;
A
#
# COMPACT_ATOMS: atom_id res chain seq x y z
N MET A 1 -10.29 22.13 9.10
CA MET A 1 -9.15 21.23 9.33
C MET A 1 -8.50 21.00 7.98
N ASP A 2 -7.18 21.16 7.91
CA ASP A 2 -6.42 20.93 6.70
C ASP A 2 -6.57 19.46 6.21
N PRO A 3 -6.71 19.19 4.89
CA PRO A 3 -6.87 17.82 4.38
C PRO A 3 -5.73 16.87 4.80
N VAL A 4 -4.48 17.35 4.83
CA VAL A 4 -3.31 16.54 5.22
C VAL A 4 -3.39 16.17 6.70
N ASP A 5 -3.72 17.14 7.57
CA ASP A 5 -3.93 16.87 9.00
C ASP A 5 -5.07 15.87 9.24
N ARG A 6 -6.16 15.95 8.46
CA ARG A 6 -7.28 15.00 8.59
C ARG A 6 -6.86 13.59 8.19
N ILE A 7 -6.12 13.42 7.10
CA ILE A 7 -5.60 12.11 6.66
C ILE A 7 -4.63 11.57 7.72
N THR A 8 -3.68 12.39 8.16
CA THR A 8 -2.69 12.07 9.20
C THR A 8 -3.35 11.56 10.47
N ASN A 9 -4.29 12.32 11.03
CA ASN A 9 -4.97 11.95 12.28
C ASN A 9 -5.85 10.71 12.12
N ASN A 10 -6.48 10.54 10.95
CA ASN A 10 -7.29 9.35 10.66
C ASN A 10 -6.41 8.08 10.62
N PHE A 11 -5.31 8.11 9.87
CA PHE A 11 -4.39 6.98 9.78
C PHE A 11 -3.79 6.61 11.14
N ILE A 12 -3.28 7.58 11.91
CA ILE A 12 -2.71 7.33 13.25
C ILE A 12 -3.75 6.69 14.18
N ARG A 13 -5.01 7.16 14.12
CA ARG A 13 -6.11 6.58 14.89
C ARG A 13 -6.44 5.16 14.44
N SER A 14 -6.39 4.88 13.14
CA SER A 14 -6.62 3.55 12.59
C SER A 14 -5.51 2.58 13.00
N LEU A 15 -4.25 2.99 12.85
CA LEU A 15 -3.07 2.21 13.23
C LEU A 15 -3.07 1.86 14.72
N SER A 16 -3.34 2.82 15.61
CA SER A 16 -3.41 2.59 17.06
C SER A 16 -4.56 1.67 17.50
N LYS A 17 -5.55 1.44 16.64
CA LYS A 17 -6.70 0.54 16.90
C LYS A 17 -6.64 -0.76 16.10
N SER A 18 -5.56 -0.98 15.35
CA SER A 18 -5.42 -2.14 14.49
C SER A 18 -5.40 -3.45 15.30
N SER A 19 -5.91 -4.51 14.68
CA SER A 19 -5.71 -5.86 15.19
C SER A 19 -4.29 -6.30 14.86
N VAL A 20 -3.55 -6.76 15.87
CA VAL A 20 -2.18 -7.25 15.71
C VAL A 20 -2.17 -8.78 15.72
N TYR A 21 -1.56 -9.37 14.71
CA TYR A 21 -1.40 -10.80 14.57
C TYR A 21 0.09 -11.15 14.57
N GLN A 22 0.43 -12.32 15.11
CA GLN A 22 1.81 -12.84 15.11
C GLN A 22 2.03 -13.95 14.08
N TYR A 23 0.95 -14.59 13.61
CA TYR A 23 0.98 -15.69 12.65
C TYR A 23 0.16 -15.29 11.40
N PRO A 24 0.64 -15.57 10.17
CA PRO A 24 1.86 -16.32 9.84
C PRO A 24 3.17 -15.57 10.08
N PHE A 25 3.09 -14.25 10.19
CA PHE A 25 4.15 -13.37 10.64
C PHE A 25 3.51 -12.16 11.35
N ARG A 26 4.31 -11.31 11.99
CA ARG A 26 3.80 -10.11 12.66
C ARG A 26 3.21 -9.12 11.64
N HIS A 27 1.92 -8.85 11.74
CA HIS A 27 1.21 -7.92 10.86
C HIS A 27 0.06 -7.21 11.58
N TRP A 28 -0.40 -6.11 10.99
CA TRP A 28 -1.47 -5.27 11.50
C TRP A 28 -2.60 -5.20 10.48
N VAL A 29 -3.83 -5.42 10.94
CA VAL A 29 -5.04 -5.24 10.14
C VAL A 29 -5.78 -4.02 10.64
N LEU A 30 -5.85 -3.02 9.78
CA LEU A 30 -6.46 -1.72 10.02
C LEU A 30 -7.88 -1.70 9.44
N ALA A 31 -8.76 -0.97 10.11
CA ALA A 31 -10.07 -0.58 9.60
C ALA A 31 -10.14 0.94 9.49
N ASN A 32 -10.78 1.46 8.44
CA ASN A 32 -10.81 2.90 8.15
C ASN A 32 -9.39 3.50 8.05
N SER A 33 -8.52 2.87 7.26
CA SER A 33 -7.11 3.28 7.12
C SER A 33 -6.92 4.68 6.56
N LEU A 34 -7.93 5.15 5.81
CA LEU A 34 -8.03 6.50 5.27
C LEU A 34 -9.48 6.98 5.35
N PRO A 35 -9.73 8.30 5.34
CA PRO A 35 -11.08 8.84 5.25
C PRO A 35 -11.80 8.36 3.97
N LEU A 36 -13.07 7.99 4.06
CA LEU A 36 -13.83 7.43 2.93
C LEU A 36 -13.84 8.36 1.72
N GLU A 37 -13.95 9.67 1.93
CA GLU A 37 -13.92 10.68 0.87
C GLU A 37 -12.57 10.75 0.14
N VAL A 38 -11.47 10.39 0.81
CA VAL A 38 -10.14 10.30 0.21
C VAL A 38 -10.05 9.05 -0.67
N LEU A 39 -10.58 7.92 -0.19
CA LEU A 39 -10.65 6.69 -0.98
C LEU A 39 -11.46 6.89 -2.26
N GLU A 40 -12.66 7.50 -2.15
CA GLU A 40 -13.49 7.82 -3.29
C GLU A 40 -12.80 8.77 -4.28
N SER A 41 -12.01 9.72 -3.77
CA SER A 41 -11.25 10.64 -4.62
C SER A 41 -10.12 9.94 -5.38
N ILE A 42 -9.43 8.98 -4.75
CA ILE A 42 -8.40 8.15 -5.41
C ILE A 42 -9.06 7.28 -6.50
N ILE A 43 -10.18 6.63 -6.20
CA ILE A 43 -10.90 5.77 -7.14
C ILE A 43 -11.36 6.51 -8.40
N ARG A 44 -11.64 7.82 -8.28
CA ARG A 44 -12.07 8.70 -9.39
C ARG A 44 -10.92 9.16 -10.29
N ILE A 45 -9.67 8.89 -9.93
CA ILE A 45 -8.53 9.16 -10.82
C ILE A 45 -8.74 8.30 -12.08
N SER A 46 -8.94 8.96 -13.22
CA SER A 46 -9.19 8.31 -14.50
C SER A 46 -7.87 7.85 -15.09
N VAL A 47 -7.41 6.70 -14.60
CA VAL A 47 -6.25 5.98 -15.14
C VAL A 47 -6.76 4.69 -15.78
N GLU A 48 -6.24 4.39 -16.97
CA GLU A 48 -6.58 3.14 -17.64
C GLU A 48 -6.06 1.98 -16.80
N ALA A 49 -6.93 1.01 -16.53
CA ALA A 49 -6.48 -0.25 -15.95
C ALA A 49 -5.50 -0.90 -16.96
N PRO A 50 -4.43 -1.56 -16.49
CA PRO A 50 -3.50 -2.25 -17.38
C PRO A 50 -4.26 -3.21 -18.29
N SER A 51 -3.81 -3.35 -19.54
CA SER A 51 -4.39 -4.34 -20.46
C SER A 51 -4.24 -5.75 -19.88
N THR A 52 -5.17 -6.65 -20.19
CA THR A 52 -5.12 -8.04 -19.72
C THR A 52 -3.84 -8.76 -20.15
N GLU A 53 -3.24 -8.36 -21.29
CA GLU A 53 -1.96 -8.89 -21.79
C GLU A 53 -0.77 -8.49 -20.88
N ALA A 54 -0.82 -7.30 -20.28
CA ALA A 54 0.15 -6.83 -19.29
C ALA A 54 -0.02 -7.46 -17.89
N LEU A 55 -1.07 -8.28 -17.71
CA LEU A 55 -1.45 -8.93 -16.45
C LEU A 55 -1.43 -10.46 -16.52
N VAL A 56 -0.98 -11.06 -17.64
CA VAL A 56 -0.83 -12.52 -17.75
C VAL A 56 0.46 -12.97 -17.05
N GLY A 57 0.33 -13.50 -15.84
CA GLY A 57 1.44 -14.09 -15.08
C GLY A 57 1.81 -13.30 -13.82
N THR A 58 2.94 -13.65 -13.23
CA THR A 58 3.38 -13.23 -11.88
C THR A 58 3.91 -11.79 -11.81
N GLN A 59 4.01 -11.09 -12.92
CA GLN A 59 4.79 -9.86 -13.02
C GLN A 59 4.02 -8.78 -13.78
N ARG A 60 3.64 -7.71 -13.08
CA ARG A 60 3.33 -6.43 -13.75
C ARG A 60 4.60 -5.94 -14.42
N SER A 61 4.51 -5.41 -15.64
CA SER A 61 5.65 -4.70 -16.23
C SER A 61 6.11 -3.58 -15.29
N GLU A 62 7.40 -3.25 -15.29
CA GLU A 62 7.96 -2.30 -14.32
C GLU A 62 7.32 -0.90 -14.38
N PHE A 63 6.69 -0.52 -15.50
CA PHE A 63 6.13 0.82 -15.72
C PHE A 63 4.79 0.87 -16.46
N GLU A 64 4.50 -0.05 -17.37
CA GLU A 64 3.25 -0.03 -18.13
C GLU A 64 2.07 -0.39 -17.21
N GLY A 65 1.14 0.56 -17.06
CA GLY A 65 -0.06 0.40 -16.24
C GLY A 65 0.13 0.63 -14.73
N ARG A 66 1.30 1.14 -14.29
CA ARG A 66 1.52 1.50 -12.87
C ARG A 66 1.26 2.98 -12.65
N PHE A 67 0.54 3.31 -11.58
CA PHE A 67 0.25 4.69 -11.22
C PHE A 67 0.86 5.04 -9.87
N PHE A 68 1.90 5.87 -9.87
CA PHE A 68 2.56 6.33 -8.65
C PHE A 68 2.04 7.70 -8.22
N PHE A 69 2.07 7.99 -6.92
CA PHE A 69 1.89 9.36 -6.44
C PHE A 69 3.23 10.11 -6.54
N SER A 70 3.80 10.10 -7.76
CA SER A 70 5.04 10.79 -8.13
C SER A 70 4.85 12.31 -8.15
N PRO A 71 5.94 13.11 -8.22
CA PRO A 71 5.82 14.57 -8.31
C PRO A 71 4.88 15.04 -9.43
N ASN A 72 4.94 14.39 -10.60
CA ASN A 72 4.06 14.70 -11.73
C ASN A 72 2.58 14.47 -11.37
N ASN A 73 2.23 13.28 -10.90
CA ASN A 73 0.84 12.94 -10.58
C ASN A 73 0.31 13.72 -9.38
N ARG A 74 1.16 14.04 -8.39
CA ARG A 74 0.80 14.92 -7.28
C ARG A 74 0.50 16.35 -7.72
N SER A 75 1.20 16.87 -8.74
CA SER A 75 0.92 18.20 -9.29
C SER A 75 -0.42 18.28 -10.03
N VAL A 76 -0.90 17.15 -10.56
CA VAL A 76 -2.16 17.04 -11.30
C VAL A 76 -3.34 16.71 -10.39
N PHE A 77 -3.16 15.75 -9.48
CA PHE A 77 -4.22 15.23 -8.62
C PHE A 77 -3.98 15.62 -7.17
N ARG A 78 -4.76 16.59 -6.68
CA ARG A 78 -4.66 17.09 -5.30
C ARG A 78 -4.73 15.98 -4.25
N VAL A 79 -5.58 14.97 -4.44
CA VAL A 79 -5.68 13.84 -3.50
C VAL A 79 -4.37 13.05 -3.39
N CYS A 80 -3.61 12.91 -4.48
CA CYS A 80 -2.30 12.26 -4.45
C CYS A 80 -1.32 13.09 -3.61
N ASP A 81 -1.34 14.41 -3.75
CA ASP A 81 -0.48 15.30 -2.95
C ASP A 81 -0.86 15.27 -1.47
N ASP A 82 -2.15 15.41 -1.15
CA ASP A 82 -2.64 15.42 0.23
C ASP A 82 -2.28 14.12 0.96
N VAL A 83 -2.45 12.96 0.30
CA VAL A 83 -2.09 11.64 0.84
C VAL A 83 -0.57 11.50 0.98
N ALA A 84 0.20 11.86 -0.05
CA ALA A 84 1.66 11.75 0.00
C ALA A 84 2.25 12.64 1.11
N ARG A 85 1.78 13.87 1.26
CA ARG A 85 2.22 14.77 2.36
C ARG A 85 1.86 14.23 3.74
N ALA A 86 0.71 13.56 3.89
CA ALA A 86 0.33 12.97 5.15
C ALA A 86 1.28 11.83 5.54
N PHE A 87 1.54 10.89 4.63
CA PHE A 87 2.47 9.78 4.87
C PHE A 87 3.95 10.22 4.92
N GLN A 88 4.32 11.36 4.33
CA GLN A 88 5.65 11.94 4.49
C GLN A 88 5.84 12.58 5.89
N SER A 89 4.74 12.94 6.56
CA SER A 89 4.80 13.77 7.76
C SER A 89 5.46 13.07 8.96
N LEU A 90 6.23 13.83 9.73
CA LEU A 90 6.89 13.33 10.96
C LEU A 90 5.92 12.64 11.92
N LYS A 91 4.67 13.14 12.01
CA LYS A 91 3.63 12.53 12.87
C LYS A 91 3.31 11.09 12.46
N VAL A 92 3.17 10.83 11.16
CA VAL A 92 2.92 9.47 10.66
C VAL A 92 4.16 8.60 10.86
N ILE A 93 5.34 9.14 10.56
CA ILE A 93 6.61 8.41 10.74
C ILE A 93 6.78 7.94 12.18
N GLN A 94 6.66 8.85 13.15
CA GLN A 94 6.77 8.52 14.57
C GLN A 94 5.70 7.51 15.03
N ALA A 95 4.48 7.59 14.50
CA ALA A 95 3.42 6.64 14.83
C ALA A 95 3.73 5.23 14.28
N VAL A 96 4.29 5.14 13.08
CA VAL A 96 4.68 3.86 12.47
C VAL A 96 5.89 3.27 13.20
N GLU A 97 6.94 4.05 13.44
CA GLU A 97 8.13 3.62 14.19
C GLU A 97 7.75 3.08 15.57
N ALA A 98 6.90 3.80 16.32
CA ALA A 98 6.44 3.36 17.63
C ALA A 98 5.54 2.10 17.57
N CYS A 99 4.72 1.96 16.53
CA CYS A 99 3.82 0.81 16.39
C CYS A 99 4.57 -0.48 15.99
N ALA A 100 5.51 -0.35 15.06
CA ALA A 100 6.21 -1.47 14.45
C ALA A 100 7.54 -1.81 15.12
N ASP A 101 8.09 -0.89 15.94
CA ASP A 101 9.44 -0.98 16.53
C ASP A 101 10.52 -1.03 15.44
N ILE A 102 10.52 0.01 14.59
CA ILE A 102 11.44 0.17 13.45
C ILE A 102 11.97 1.61 13.36
N GLU A 103 12.97 1.83 12.51
CA GLU A 103 13.50 3.16 12.18
C GLU A 103 13.24 3.49 10.71
N LEU A 104 12.67 4.67 10.44
CA LEU A 104 12.32 5.16 9.11
C LEU A 104 13.05 6.46 8.72
N THR A 105 13.86 7.05 9.62
CA THR A 105 14.51 8.37 9.44
C THR A 105 15.33 8.52 8.14
N ASN A 106 15.87 7.42 7.59
CA ASN A 106 16.63 7.42 6.32
C ASN A 106 15.90 6.69 5.17
N THR A 107 14.58 6.80 5.15
CA THR A 107 13.75 6.21 4.09
C THR A 107 13.07 7.28 3.25
N GLN A 108 12.65 6.88 2.06
CA GLN A 108 11.85 7.68 1.14
C GLN A 108 10.46 7.09 0.98
N LEU A 109 9.48 7.94 0.69
CA LEU A 109 8.10 7.52 0.54
C LEU A 109 7.82 7.10 -0.91
N ARG A 110 7.23 5.93 -1.06
CA ARG A 110 6.72 5.42 -2.32
C ARG A 110 5.25 5.05 -2.17
N ILE A 111 4.38 5.61 -3.01
CA ILE A 111 2.96 5.27 -3.02
C ILE A 111 2.54 4.87 -4.44
N GLU A 112 1.96 3.69 -4.55
CA GLU A 112 1.46 3.12 -5.80
C GLU A 112 -0.04 2.84 -5.69
N TYR A 113 -0.80 3.27 -6.69
CA TYR A 113 -2.19 2.89 -6.89
C TYR A 113 -2.25 1.78 -7.94
N THR A 114 -2.81 0.65 -7.57
CA THR A 114 -2.88 -0.55 -8.40
C THR A 114 -4.32 -0.89 -8.78
N GLN A 115 -4.46 -1.43 -9.98
CA GLN A 115 -5.71 -1.96 -10.54
C GLN A 115 -5.44 -3.35 -11.10
N ASP A 116 -6.04 -4.37 -10.51
CA ASP A 116 -5.96 -5.77 -10.96
C ASP A 116 -7.30 -6.14 -11.62
N CYS A 117 -7.20 -6.77 -12.79
CA CYS A 117 -8.32 -7.30 -13.57
C CYS A 117 -8.31 -8.83 -13.52
N ASP A 118 -9.38 -9.45 -14.02
CA ASP A 118 -9.47 -10.90 -14.10
C ASP A 118 -8.25 -11.54 -14.79
N GLY A 119 -7.78 -12.66 -14.25
CA GLY A 119 -6.55 -13.34 -14.67
C GLY A 119 -5.28 -12.92 -13.92
N TYR A 120 -5.28 -11.79 -13.21
CA TYR A 120 -4.16 -11.38 -12.37
C TYR A 120 -3.98 -12.32 -11.16
N PHE A 121 -2.74 -12.66 -10.87
CA PHE A 121 -2.32 -13.32 -9.64
C PHE A 121 -0.89 -12.91 -9.30
N LEU A 122 -0.50 -13.13 -8.06
CA LEU A 122 0.84 -12.85 -7.58
C LEU A 122 1.29 -14.01 -6.70
N GLU A 123 2.31 -14.73 -7.15
CA GLU A 123 2.87 -15.86 -6.39
C GLU A 123 3.34 -15.41 -5.00
N PRO A 124 3.33 -16.32 -4.01
CA PRO A 124 3.92 -16.04 -2.70
C PRO A 124 5.35 -15.52 -2.87
N HIS A 125 5.61 -14.34 -2.31
CA HIS A 125 6.92 -13.71 -2.31
C HIS A 125 7.15 -12.99 -0.98
N THR A 126 8.40 -12.59 -0.76
CA THR A 126 8.77 -11.64 0.28
C THR A 126 9.33 -10.39 -0.36
N ASP A 127 9.33 -9.32 0.41
CA ASP A 127 9.82 -8.00 0.00
C ASP A 127 11.32 -7.79 0.32
N THR A 128 12.06 -8.87 0.60
CA THR A 128 13.45 -8.79 1.12
C THR A 128 14.52 -8.41 0.10
N ILE A 129 14.24 -8.58 -1.19
CA ILE A 129 15.14 -8.17 -2.28
C ILE A 129 15.12 -6.64 -2.43
N ASP A 130 13.98 -6.04 -2.08
CA ASP A 130 13.75 -4.61 -2.11
C ASP A 130 14.12 -4.00 -0.74
N PRO A 131 14.75 -2.82 -0.67
CA PRO A 131 15.08 -2.19 0.62
C PRO A 131 13.85 -1.57 1.33
N LYS A 132 12.67 -2.23 1.29
CA LYS A 132 11.45 -1.79 1.97
C LYS A 132 11.59 -2.00 3.49
N ARG A 133 11.29 -0.95 4.26
CA ARG A 133 11.31 -0.95 5.73
C ARG A 133 9.94 -1.12 6.36
N PHE A 134 8.88 -0.79 5.62
CA PHE A 134 7.50 -0.97 6.04
C PHE A 134 6.58 -0.90 4.82
N THR A 135 5.57 -1.75 4.81
CA THR A 135 4.57 -1.86 3.75
C THR A 135 3.17 -1.70 4.35
N LEU A 136 2.33 -0.91 3.70
CA LEU A 136 0.89 -0.80 3.96
C LEU A 136 0.13 -0.98 2.64
N VAL A 137 -0.79 -1.93 2.60
CA VAL A 137 -1.71 -2.17 1.48
C VAL A 137 -3.13 -1.79 1.91
N VAL A 138 -3.68 -0.72 1.35
CA VAL A 138 -5.06 -0.27 1.58
C VAL A 138 -5.93 -0.77 0.44
N THR A 139 -7.02 -1.47 0.75
CA THR A 139 -7.98 -1.95 -0.26
C THR A 139 -9.00 -0.86 -0.60
N LEU A 140 -9.36 -0.77 -1.88
CA LEU A 140 -10.26 0.26 -2.43
C LEU A 140 -11.43 -0.37 -3.21
N PRO A 141 -12.22 -1.29 -2.61
CA PRO A 141 -13.29 -1.97 -3.32
C PRO A 141 -14.42 -0.99 -3.69
N ARG A 142 -14.96 -1.12 -4.91
CA ARG A 142 -16.17 -0.39 -5.35
C ARG A 142 -17.46 -1.20 -5.26
N VAL A 143 -17.33 -2.50 -5.04
CA VAL A 143 -18.43 -3.46 -5.00
C VAL A 143 -18.18 -4.45 -3.85
N PRO A 144 -19.22 -4.90 -3.12
CA PRO A 144 -19.03 -5.59 -1.86
C PRO A 144 -18.21 -6.88 -1.93
N HIS A 145 -18.31 -7.64 -3.02
CA HIS A 145 -17.57 -8.91 -3.15
C HIS A 145 -16.06 -8.71 -3.28
N LEU A 146 -15.59 -7.53 -3.72
CA LEU A 146 -14.17 -7.22 -3.80
C LEU A 146 -13.57 -6.86 -2.43
N GLU A 147 -14.39 -6.62 -1.39
CA GLU A 147 -13.90 -6.33 -0.04
C GLU A 147 -13.10 -7.50 0.54
N ALA A 148 -13.45 -8.73 0.16
CA ALA A 148 -12.76 -9.94 0.60
C ALA A 148 -11.48 -10.25 -0.19
N MET A 149 -11.15 -9.44 -1.21
CA MET A 149 -9.98 -9.61 -2.08
C MET A 149 -8.79 -8.77 -1.61
N GLY A 150 -8.43 -8.88 -0.33
CA GLY A 150 -7.19 -8.31 0.22
C GLY A 150 -5.93 -9.02 -0.31
N THR A 151 -4.86 -8.93 0.46
CA THR A 151 -3.59 -9.64 0.24
C THR A 151 -3.66 -11.02 0.88
N ASP A 152 -3.24 -12.05 0.16
CA ASP A 152 -3.13 -13.40 0.71
C ASP A 152 -1.81 -13.54 1.48
N LEU A 153 -1.89 -14.18 2.65
CA LEU A 153 -0.78 -14.39 3.58
C LEU A 153 -0.51 -15.89 3.69
N TYR A 154 0.76 -16.26 3.68
CA TYR A 154 1.22 -17.64 3.70
C TYR A 154 2.18 -17.86 4.86
N ASP A 155 2.30 -19.11 5.31
CA ASP A 155 3.38 -19.51 6.22
C ASP A 155 4.69 -19.77 5.47
N THR A 156 5.72 -20.20 6.20
CA THR A 156 7.05 -20.48 5.64
C THR A 156 7.11 -21.67 4.69
N ASP A 157 6.08 -22.53 4.69
CA ASP A 157 5.94 -23.63 3.73
C ASP A 157 5.12 -23.20 2.49
N HIS A 158 4.85 -21.89 2.36
CA HIS A 158 3.99 -21.29 1.35
C HIS A 158 2.55 -21.81 1.38
N THR A 159 2.10 -22.31 2.53
CA THR A 159 0.70 -22.73 2.71
C THR A 159 -0.14 -21.50 2.98
N TYR A 160 -1.26 -21.36 2.27
CA TYR A 160 -2.21 -20.26 2.48
C TYR A 160 -2.75 -20.29 3.92
N VAL A 161 -2.72 -19.12 4.57
CA VAL A 161 -3.23 -18.94 5.94
C VAL A 161 -4.46 -18.05 5.95
N SER A 162 -4.40 -16.87 5.33
CA SER A 162 -5.54 -15.95 5.33
C SER A 162 -5.42 -14.86 4.26
N THR A 163 -6.55 -14.27 3.88
CA THR A 163 -6.58 -13.00 3.13
C THR A 163 -6.86 -11.83 4.07
N GLN A 164 -6.08 -10.74 3.97
CA GLN A 164 -6.27 -9.52 4.76
C GLN A 164 -6.00 -8.25 3.92
N PRO A 165 -6.75 -7.16 4.13
CA PRO A 165 -7.96 -7.05 4.93
C PRO A 165 -9.19 -7.60 4.19
N LYS A 166 -10.29 -7.84 4.92
CA LYS A 166 -11.60 -8.25 4.35
C LYS A 166 -12.69 -7.19 4.60
N THR A 167 -12.47 -5.94 4.19
CA THR A 167 -13.40 -4.82 4.45
C THR A 167 -13.20 -3.63 3.49
N ILE A 168 -14.24 -2.82 3.26
CA ILE A 168 -14.14 -1.49 2.64
C ILE A 168 -13.28 -0.61 3.54
N SER A 169 -12.25 0.06 3.01
CA SER A 169 -11.29 0.90 3.76
C SER A 169 -10.32 0.16 4.69
N GLY A 170 -10.17 -1.15 4.49
CA GLY A 170 -9.21 -1.95 5.24
C GLY A 170 -7.77 -1.62 4.87
N GLY A 171 -6.85 -1.90 5.78
CA GLY A 171 -5.42 -1.87 5.51
C GLY A 171 -4.74 -3.12 6.08
N LEU A 172 -3.74 -3.63 5.36
CA LEU A 172 -2.79 -4.60 5.89
C LEU A 172 -1.43 -3.91 5.96
N ALA A 173 -0.82 -3.87 7.14
CA ALA A 173 0.54 -3.37 7.32
C ALA A 173 1.47 -4.46 7.85
N PHE A 174 2.73 -4.42 7.46
CA PHE A 174 3.79 -5.30 7.96
C PHE A 174 5.18 -4.70 7.73
N VAL A 175 6.16 -5.22 8.47
CA VAL A 175 7.59 -4.93 8.26
C VAL A 175 8.16 -6.08 7.44
N PRO A 176 8.67 -5.84 6.21
CA PRO A 176 9.26 -6.88 5.37
C PRO A 176 10.35 -7.70 6.08
N ASP A 177 10.28 -9.02 5.93
CA ASP A 177 11.30 -9.97 6.39
C ASP A 177 11.26 -11.24 5.51
N THR A 178 12.25 -12.10 5.65
CA THR A 178 12.40 -13.41 4.99
C THR A 178 11.25 -14.37 5.23
N GLN A 179 10.37 -14.08 6.18
CA GLN A 179 9.20 -14.88 6.54
C GLN A 179 7.87 -14.19 6.20
N THR A 180 7.88 -12.97 5.67
CA THR A 180 6.65 -12.22 5.36
C THR A 180 6.08 -12.64 4.00
N TRP A 181 5.75 -13.92 3.85
CA TRP A 181 5.23 -14.48 2.62
C TRP A 181 3.81 -14.00 2.34
N HIS A 182 3.66 -13.30 1.24
CA HIS A 182 2.37 -12.74 0.83
C HIS A 182 2.24 -12.71 -0.69
N GLY A 183 1.01 -12.52 -1.18
CA GLY A 183 0.71 -12.57 -2.60
C GLY A 183 -0.77 -12.35 -2.88
N PHE A 184 -1.23 -12.93 -3.98
CA PHE A 184 -2.62 -12.95 -4.38
C PHE A 184 -2.89 -14.22 -5.18
N GLU A 185 -3.55 -15.20 -4.57
CA GLU A 185 -3.88 -16.48 -5.20
C GLU A 185 -4.68 -16.28 -6.48
N LYS A 186 -4.48 -17.19 -7.44
CA LYS A 186 -5.25 -17.20 -8.68
C LYS A 186 -6.73 -17.46 -8.39
N LYS A 187 -7.54 -16.41 -8.51
CA LYS A 187 -9.00 -16.44 -8.35
C LYS A 187 -9.66 -15.45 -9.29
N GLN A 188 -10.92 -15.69 -9.59
CA GLN A 188 -11.69 -14.83 -10.51
C GLN A 188 -11.87 -13.43 -9.90
N ILE A 189 -11.54 -12.39 -10.66
CA ILE A 189 -11.77 -10.99 -10.27
C ILE A 189 -12.95 -10.45 -11.07
N GLU A 190 -14.14 -10.43 -10.46
CA GLU A 190 -15.31 -9.81 -11.07
C GLU A 190 -15.27 -8.28 -10.92
N GLY A 191 -14.66 -7.60 -11.89
CA GLY A 191 -14.51 -6.16 -11.93
C GLY A 191 -13.04 -5.73 -11.86
N ILE A 192 -12.75 -4.68 -11.08
CA ILE A 192 -11.37 -4.18 -10.92
C ILE A 192 -11.06 -4.10 -9.42
N ARG A 193 -10.15 -4.96 -8.97
CA ARG A 193 -9.57 -4.92 -7.62
C ARG A 193 -8.59 -3.76 -7.56
N ARG A 194 -8.75 -2.89 -6.56
CA ARG A 194 -7.94 -1.67 -6.40
C ARG A 194 -7.23 -1.69 -5.08
N SER A 195 -5.97 -1.28 -5.08
CA SER A 195 -5.23 -1.09 -3.83
C SER A 195 -4.36 0.16 -3.89
N LEU A 196 -4.08 0.73 -2.73
CA LEU A 196 -3.03 1.72 -2.55
C LEU A 196 -1.93 1.07 -1.71
N ILE A 197 -0.73 0.99 -2.27
CA ILE A 197 0.44 0.39 -1.63
C ILE A 197 1.37 1.53 -1.22
N VAL A 198 1.55 1.71 0.09
CA VAL A 198 2.47 2.67 0.69
C VAL A 198 3.69 1.91 1.19
N ASN A 199 4.87 2.30 0.74
CA ASN A 199 6.14 1.75 1.20
C ASN A 199 7.05 2.87 1.70
N TYR A 200 7.78 2.58 2.77
CA TYR A 200 8.97 3.34 3.13
C TYR A 200 10.19 2.57 2.67
N VAL A 201 10.94 3.13 1.72
CA VAL A 201 12.05 2.45 1.05
C VAL A 201 13.38 3.07 1.47
N GLY A 202 14.36 2.24 1.81
CA GLY A 202 15.67 2.65 2.27
C GLY A 202 16.67 2.91 1.14
N GLU A 203 17.91 3.20 1.54
CA GLU A 203 19.04 3.33 0.64
C GLU A 203 19.20 2.10 -0.28
N GLY A 204 19.58 2.35 -1.53
CA GLY A 204 19.66 1.32 -2.56
C GLY A 204 18.37 1.10 -3.35
N TRP A 205 17.29 1.83 -3.05
CA TRP A 205 16.09 1.83 -3.89
C TRP A 205 16.46 2.31 -5.31
N PRO A 206 16.24 1.50 -6.35
CA PRO A 206 16.89 1.70 -7.65
C PRO A 206 16.26 2.83 -8.48
N GLN A 207 15.04 3.26 -8.14
CA GLN A 207 14.23 4.12 -9.01
C GLN A 207 13.72 5.34 -8.24
N THR A 208 14.05 6.54 -8.70
CA THR A 208 13.55 7.78 -8.09
C THR A 208 12.21 8.23 -8.66
N ILE A 209 11.83 7.73 -9.85
CA ILE A 209 10.62 8.15 -10.58
C ILE A 209 9.31 7.70 -9.92
N ASP A 210 9.36 6.63 -9.14
CA ASP A 210 8.20 6.09 -8.42
C ASP A 210 8.07 6.61 -6.98
N LEU A 211 9.05 7.41 -6.53
CA LEU A 211 9.02 8.04 -5.22
C LEU A 211 8.09 9.25 -5.21
N SER A 212 7.41 9.46 -4.09
CA SER A 212 6.56 10.62 -3.91
C SER A 212 7.37 11.90 -3.79
N PHE A 213 8.47 11.89 -3.02
CA PHE A 213 9.36 13.04 -2.82
C PHE A 213 10.82 12.61 -3.06
N PRO A 214 11.30 12.55 -4.32
CA PRO A 214 12.60 11.98 -4.65
C PRO A 214 13.79 12.68 -3.97
N GLU A 215 13.63 13.96 -3.65
CA GLU A 215 14.67 14.81 -3.05
C GLU A 215 14.64 14.84 -1.52
N LEU A 216 13.68 14.15 -0.88
CA LEU A 216 13.44 14.27 0.56
C LEU A 216 13.30 12.91 1.23
N MET A 217 14.00 12.77 2.36
CA MET A 217 13.72 11.71 3.32
C MET A 217 12.40 12.01 4.06
N VAL A 218 11.75 10.95 4.53
CA VAL A 218 10.51 11.07 5.30
C VAL A 218 10.72 11.80 6.63
N GLY A 219 9.67 12.40 7.16
CA GLY A 219 9.73 13.22 8.38
C GLY A 219 10.24 14.64 8.17
N HIS A 220 10.92 14.93 7.05
CA HIS A 220 11.29 16.29 6.67
C HIS A 220 10.09 17.03 6.06
N SER A 221 9.97 18.33 6.40
CA SER A 221 8.88 19.17 5.90
C SER A 221 8.95 19.32 4.38
N THR A 222 7.78 19.37 3.75
CA THR A 222 7.54 19.47 2.31
C THR A 222 6.75 20.71 1.97
#